data_AF-A0A7X7PCU6-F1
#
_entry.id   AF-A0A7X7PCU6-F1
#
_cell.length_a   1.000
_cell.length_b   1.000
_cell.length_c   1.000
_cell.angle_alpha   90.00
_cell.angle_beta   90.00
_cell.angle_gamma   90.00
#
_symmetry.space_group_name_H-M   'P 1'
#
loop_
_entity.id
_entity.type
_entity.pdbx_description
1 polymer ?
#
loop_
_entity_poly.entity_id
_entity_poly.type
_entity_poly.pdbx_seq_one_letter_code
_entity_poly.pdbx_strand_id
1 'polypeptide(L)'
;APHLEGRADITYSTNNGLIELSAPGVTKATGLLRACELLGVSPDGIAAFGDMPNDIPMLTLAGHGVAVDNAHPHAKAAADEITASHSDDGVAKILERWWS
;
A
#
# COMPACT_ATOMS: atom_id res chain seq x y z
N ALA A 1 12.17 2.47 -1.52
CA ALA A 1 12.61 3.58 -0.66
C ALA A 1 14.06 3.93 -0.99
N PRO A 2 14.48 5.20 -0.97
CA PRO A 2 15.90 5.52 -0.87
C PRO A 2 16.49 4.88 0.40
N HIS A 3 17.64 4.23 0.26
CA HIS A 3 18.30 3.48 1.33
C HIS A 3 19.38 4.37 1.95
N LEU A 4 19.36 4.53 3.28
CA LEU A 4 20.39 5.26 4.00
C LEU A 4 21.57 4.33 4.31
N GLU A 5 22.45 4.09 3.34
CA GLU A 5 23.67 3.28 3.50
C GLU A 5 23.42 1.91 4.21
N GLY A 6 22.28 1.28 3.93
CA GLY A 6 21.89 0.01 4.57
C GLY A 6 21.54 0.11 6.06
N ARG A 7 21.34 1.31 6.60
CA ARG A 7 20.97 1.56 8.00
C ARG A 7 19.47 1.77 8.20
N ALA A 8 18.80 2.35 7.21
CA ALA A 8 17.38 2.59 7.26
C ALA A 8 16.76 2.71 5.86
N ASP A 9 15.49 2.34 5.77
CA ASP A 9 14.64 2.67 4.63
C ASP A 9 13.86 3.94 4.95
N ILE A 10 13.87 4.87 3.99
CA ILE A 10 13.24 6.19 4.12
C ILE A 10 11.97 6.25 3.27
N THR A 11 10.87 6.69 3.88
CA THR A 11 9.60 6.92 3.18
C THR A 11 8.82 8.08 3.81
N TYR A 12 7.60 8.32 3.33
CA TYR A 12 6.69 9.31 3.89
C TYR A 12 5.24 8.91 3.58
N SER A 13 4.32 9.35 4.45
CA SER A 13 2.87 9.16 4.34
C SER A 13 2.10 10.47 4.25
N THR A 14 2.78 11.60 4.10
CA THR A 14 2.14 12.91 3.91
C THR A 14 3.07 13.91 3.26
N ASN A 15 2.51 14.88 2.53
CA ASN A 15 3.25 16.00 1.96
C ASN A 15 3.57 17.11 2.97
N ASN A 16 3.24 16.92 4.25
CA ASN A 16 3.42 17.90 5.33
C ASN A 16 4.80 17.83 6.01
N GLY A 17 5.83 17.29 5.33
CA GLY A 17 7.20 17.23 5.84
C GLY A 17 7.48 16.10 6.84
N LEU A 18 6.63 15.08 6.92
CA LEU A 18 6.90 13.88 7.72
C LEU A 18 7.88 12.96 6.98
N ILE A 19 8.97 12.59 7.64
CA ILE A 19 9.91 11.58 7.17
C ILE A 19 9.84 10.36 8.08
N GLU A 20 9.63 9.19 7.49
CA GLU A 20 9.60 7.91 8.18
C GLU A 20 10.90 7.16 7.93
N LEU A 21 11.52 6.70 9.01
CA LEU A 21 12.73 5.88 9.00
C LEU A 21 12.38 4.53 9.63
N SER A 22 12.72 3.46 8.94
CA SER A 22 12.50 2.09 9.39
C SER A 22 13.77 1.25 9.23
N ALA A 23 13.87 0.16 9.97
CA ALA A 23 14.98 -0.77 9.77
C ALA A 23 14.95 -1.31 8.33
N PRO A 24 16.11 -1.60 7.71
CA PRO A 24 16.16 -2.08 6.33
C PRO A 24 15.26 -3.29 6.11
N GLY A 25 14.43 -3.25 5.08
CA GLY A 25 13.49 -4.31 4.74
C GLY A 25 12.20 -4.30 5.56
N VAL A 26 12.02 -3.39 6.52
CA VAL A 26 10.76 -3.22 7.26
C VAL A 26 9.85 -2.25 6.51
N THR A 27 8.78 -2.77 5.92
CA THR A 27 7.80 -2.02 5.13
C THR A 27 6.39 -2.54 5.42
N LYS A 28 5.36 -1.84 4.94
CA LYS A 28 3.99 -2.36 4.95
C LYS A 28 3.89 -3.71 4.23
N ALA A 29 4.62 -3.89 3.13
CA ALA A 29 4.65 -5.15 2.38
C ALA A 29 5.25 -6.31 3.19
N THR A 30 6.36 -6.09 3.90
CA THR A 30 6.95 -7.15 4.73
C THR A 30 6.11 -7.46 5.97
N GLY A 31 5.40 -6.47 6.51
CA GLY A 31 4.35 -6.69 7.50
C GLY A 31 3.18 -7.54 6.96
N LEU A 32 2.75 -7.26 5.72
CA LEU A 32 1.67 -7.99 5.05
C LEU A 32 2.06 -9.44 4.74
N LEU A 33 3.29 -9.69 4.28
CA LEU A 33 3.85 -11.05 4.14
C LEU A 33 3.80 -11.81 5.47
N ARG A 34 4.18 -11.15 6.56
CA ARG A 34 4.13 -11.77 7.89
C ARG A 34 2.70 -12.10 8.32
N ALA A 35 1.74 -11.23 8.02
CA ALA A 35 0.33 -11.51 8.27
C ALA A 35 -0.18 -12.69 7.43
N CYS A 36 0.23 -12.76 6.16
CA CYS A 36 -0.11 -13.86 5.25
C CYS A 36 0.36 -15.21 5.80
N GLU A 37 1.62 -15.29 6.27
CA GLU A 37 2.17 -16.49 6.91
C GLU A 37 1.35 -16.92 8.13
N LEU A 38 0.96 -15.97 8.99
CA LEU A 38 0.21 -16.26 10.22
C LEU A 38 -1.23 -16.72 9.93
N LEU A 39 -1.83 -16.21 8.85
CA LEU A 39 -3.20 -16.52 8.46
C LEU A 39 -3.30 -17.71 7.49
N GLY A 40 -2.18 -18.21 6.96
CA GLY A 40 -2.16 -19.28 5.97
C GLY A 40 -2.74 -18.87 4.61
N VAL A 41 -2.61 -17.60 4.24
CA VAL A 41 -3.10 -17.05 2.96
C VAL A 41 -1.94 -16.73 2.03
N SER A 42 -2.15 -16.88 0.72
CA SER A 42 -1.17 -16.44 -0.29
C SER A 42 -1.25 -14.91 -0.49
N PRO A 43 -0.13 -14.21 -0.71
CA PRO A 43 -0.14 -12.81 -1.17
C PRO A 43 -0.96 -12.59 -2.47
N ASP A 44 -1.09 -13.61 -3.33
CA ASP A 44 -1.93 -13.53 -4.52
C ASP A 44 -3.43 -13.51 -4.19
N GLY A 45 -3.80 -13.92 -2.97
CA GLY A 45 -5.18 -14.00 -2.48
C GLY A 45 -5.61 -12.80 -1.64
N ILE A 46 -4.82 -11.74 -1.58
CA ILE A 46 -5.13 -10.53 -0.81
C ILE A 46 -5.33 -9.32 -1.72
N ALA A 47 -6.20 -8.41 -1.25
CA ALA A 47 -6.32 -7.07 -1.80
C ALA A 47 -5.69 -6.05 -0.84
N ALA A 48 -4.98 -5.05 -1.40
CA ALA A 48 -4.39 -3.96 -0.63
C ALA A 48 -4.94 -2.61 -1.11
N PHE A 49 -5.19 -1.69 -0.18
CA PHE A 49 -5.66 -0.33 -0.45
C PHE A 49 -4.65 0.68 0.08
N GLY A 50 -4.29 1.69 -0.71
CA GLY A 50 -3.27 2.67 -0.32
C GLY A 50 -3.36 3.98 -1.08
N ASP A 51 -2.59 4.97 -0.64
CA ASP A 51 -2.64 6.32 -1.19
C ASP A 51 -1.28 7.01 -1.27
N MET A 52 -0.29 6.58 -0.49
CA MET A 52 1.00 7.26 -0.36
C MET A 52 2.20 6.41 -0.78
N PRO A 53 3.39 7.00 -0.97
CA PRO A 53 4.56 6.24 -1.42
C PRO A 53 5.00 5.10 -0.49
N ASN A 54 4.69 5.15 0.80
CA ASN A 54 4.94 4.03 1.71
C ASN A 54 4.01 2.82 1.47
N ASP A 55 2.93 2.99 0.70
CA ASP A 55 2.01 1.92 0.30
C ASP A 55 2.44 1.20 -0.97
N ILE A 56 3.28 1.82 -1.81
CA ILE A 56 3.70 1.27 -3.11
C ILE A 56 4.16 -0.19 -2.99
N PRO A 57 5.05 -0.57 -2.05
CA PRO A 57 5.48 -1.96 -1.95
C PRO A 57 4.33 -2.94 -1.66
N MET A 58 3.33 -2.56 -0.85
CA MET A 58 2.22 -3.46 -0.54
C MET A 58 1.19 -3.52 -1.68
N LEU A 59 0.99 -2.41 -2.40
CA LEU A 59 0.12 -2.34 -3.57
C LEU A 59 0.64 -3.25 -4.70
N THR A 60 1.96 -3.29 -4.92
CA THR A 60 2.58 -4.18 -5.90
C THR A 60 2.68 -5.64 -5.44
N LEU A 61 2.71 -5.88 -4.13
CA LEU A 61 2.81 -7.23 -3.57
C LEU A 61 1.47 -7.98 -3.61
N ALA A 62 0.37 -7.28 -3.31
CA ALA A 62 -0.94 -7.90 -3.23
C ALA A 62 -1.39 -8.42 -4.60
N GLY A 63 -2.16 -9.50 -4.61
CA GLY A 63 -2.79 -10.01 -5.84
C GLY A 63 -3.74 -9.00 -6.50
N HIS A 64 -4.25 -8.02 -5.73
CA HIS A 64 -4.96 -6.86 -6.27
C HIS A 64 -4.69 -5.59 -5.46
N GLY A 65 -3.89 -4.68 -6.00
CA GLY A 65 -3.60 -3.37 -5.41
C GLY A 65 -4.60 -2.29 -5.87
N VAL A 66 -5.14 -1.51 -4.94
CA VAL A 66 -6.08 -0.43 -5.22
C VAL A 66 -5.59 0.90 -4.65
N ALA A 67 -5.52 1.92 -5.50
CA ALA A 67 -5.26 3.31 -5.07
C ALA A 67 -6.56 4.13 -5.06
N VAL A 68 -6.71 5.04 -4.10
CA VAL A 68 -7.84 6.02 -4.10
C VAL A 68 -7.56 7.19 -5.05
N ASP A 69 -8.60 7.89 -5.50
CA ASP A 69 -8.43 8.95 -6.51
C ASP A 69 -7.57 10.14 -6.03
N ASN A 70 -7.51 10.41 -4.73
CA ASN A 70 -6.61 11.47 -4.23
C ASN A 70 -5.22 10.95 -3.82
N ALA A 71 -4.86 9.73 -4.21
CA ALA A 71 -3.55 9.14 -3.96
C ALA A 71 -2.41 9.85 -4.73
N HIS A 72 -1.21 9.74 -4.17
CA HIS A 72 0.03 10.16 -4.79
C HIS A 72 0.20 9.51 -6.17
N PRO A 73 0.71 10.23 -7.21
CA PRO A 73 0.83 9.70 -8.56
C PRO A 73 1.59 8.36 -8.66
N HIS A 74 2.66 8.20 -7.88
CA HIS A 74 3.41 6.93 -7.84
C HIS A 74 2.63 5.78 -7.18
N ALA A 75 1.72 6.05 -6.23
CA ALA A 75 0.87 5.02 -5.65
C ALA A 75 -0.20 4.58 -6.66
N LYS A 76 -0.82 5.54 -7.37
CA LYS A 76 -1.74 5.25 -8.49
C LYS A 76 -1.08 4.42 -9.58
N ALA A 77 0.16 4.73 -9.94
CA ALA A 77 0.90 4.00 -10.97
C ALA A 77 1.31 2.57 -10.56
N ALA A 78 1.34 2.28 -9.25
CA ALA A 78 1.70 0.98 -8.71
C ALA A 78 0.49 0.06 -8.45
N ALA A 79 -0.73 0.60 -8.49
CA ALA A 79 -1.97 -0.13 -8.25
C ALA A 79 -2.54 -0.72 -9.55
N ASP A 80 -3.23 -1.84 -9.43
CA ASP A 80 -3.98 -2.48 -10.53
C ASP A 80 -5.27 -1.74 -10.84
N GLU A 81 -5.83 -1.05 -9.85
CA GLU A 81 -7.08 -0.33 -9.96
C GLU A 81 -7.04 1.01 -9.21
N ILE A 82 -7.75 2.00 -9.74
CA ILE A 82 -8.00 3.27 -9.07
C ILE A 82 -9.49 3.37 -8.73
N THR A 83 -9.81 3.59 -7.46
CA THR A 83 -11.17 3.84 -6.98
C THR A 83 -11.40 5.32 -6.70
N ALA A 84 -12.61 5.69 -6.25
CA ALA A 84 -12.94 7.04 -5.83
C ALA A 84 -12.03 7.53 -4.68
N SER A 85 -12.10 8.83 -4.35
CA SER A 85 -11.34 9.38 -3.24
C SER A 85 -11.74 8.75 -1.90
N HIS A 86 -10.91 8.91 -0.87
CA HIS A 86 -11.32 8.48 0.48
C HIS A 86 -12.56 9.25 0.98
N SER A 87 -12.80 10.48 0.49
CA SER A 87 -13.95 11.31 0.86
C SER A 87 -15.24 10.86 0.18
N ASP A 88 -15.12 10.04 -0.87
CA ASP A 88 -16.24 9.50 -1.65
C ASP A 88 -16.36 7.97 -1.45
N ASP A 89 -15.96 7.47 -0.29
CA ASP A 89 -16.05 6.05 0.11
C ASP A 89 -15.39 5.09 -0.88
N GLY A 90 -14.23 5.47 -1.45
CA GLY A 90 -13.53 4.69 -2.47
C GLY A 90 -13.30 3.22 -2.12
N VAL A 91 -12.93 2.93 -0.87
CA VAL A 91 -12.76 1.53 -0.41
C VAL A 91 -14.10 0.81 -0.40
N ALA A 92 -15.16 1.42 0.13
CA ALA A 92 -16.48 0.78 0.23
C ALA A 92 -17.02 0.40 -1.16
N LYS A 93 -16.90 1.30 -2.15
CA LYS A 93 -17.34 1.06 -3.53
C LYS A 93 -16.70 -0.18 -4.16
N ILE A 94 -15.44 -0.46 -3.83
CA ILE A 94 -14.73 -1.65 -4.31
C ILE A 94 -15.28 -2.90 -3.64
N LEU A 95 -15.41 -2.87 -2.31
CA LEU A 95 -15.93 -4.00 -1.54
C LEU A 95 -17.38 -4.33 -1.93
N GLU A 96 -18.24 -3.32 -2.09
CA GLU A 96 -19.61 -3.47 -2.56
C GLU A 96 -19.64 -4.13 -3.94
N ARG A 97 -18.78 -3.70 -4.89
CA ARG A 97 -18.74 -4.30 -6.23
C ARG A 97 -18.27 -5.77 -6.21
N TRP A 98 -17.39 -6.16 -5.30
CA TRP A 98 -16.87 -7.54 -5.22
C TRP A 98 -17.81 -8.51 -4.50
N TRP A 99 -18.58 -8.03 -3.53
CA TRP A 99 -19.41 -8.86 -2.65
C TRP A 99 -20.91 -8.55 -2.69
N SER A 100 -21.38 -7.82 -3.70
CA SER A 100 -22.81 -7.77 -4.08
C SER A 100 -23.20 -9.03 -4.85
#